data_AF-A0A524F880-F1
#
_entry.id   AF-A0A524F880-F1
#
_cell.length_a   1.000
_cell.length_b   1.000
_cell.length_c   1.000
_cell.angle_alpha   90.00
_cell.angle_beta   90.00
_cell.angle_gamma   90.00
#
_symmetry.space_group_name_H-M   'P 1'
#
loop_
_entity.id
_entity.type
_entity.pdbx_description
1 polymer ?
#
loop_
_entity_poly.entity_id
_entity_poly.type
_entity_poly.pdbx_seq_one_letter_code
_entity_poly.pdbx_strand_id
1 'polypeptide(L)'
;MPPKIITGELKRYEEEIITFFQIVGDNTGLNFKTTRIFAYLQVYKALTQKQLKNLTKFSSSTISTTLNSFLQSGIVTREIGTNARVGIYRLKSEKVPFVYTEFSEIMIELENLDKFIVTTQEEVNKFQEEYPMFCEFIRRRLNSFRNYIEAQRRAIKESSKYSFFIENLSDLGLKENIISIPDKLEPILKKFVTYMVDNGVYNRDDPIANLVFSYMSIYGFITQELLVQLTGLSLSTISRTLNHFMENDTISSLPKQYKQSRIYELPSVSLIIISQILKADAIIFSWQSKFQNLLNNLEKTNLPKSYSLELIKRKIMQVIAQISEFKDGSNRLENAKDELLVQYNLKK
;
A
#
# COMPACT_ATOMS: atom_id res chain seq x y z
N MET A 1 -22.56 -26.91 -2.02
CA MET A 1 -23.58 -26.11 -1.31
C MET A 1 -22.93 -24.93 -0.61
N PRO A 2 -23.56 -23.74 -0.57
CA PRO A 2 -23.06 -22.61 0.19
C PRO A 2 -23.09 -22.93 1.70
N PRO A 3 -22.11 -22.47 2.49
CA PRO A 3 -22.03 -22.75 3.92
C PRO A 3 -23.17 -22.10 4.70
N LYS A 4 -23.52 -22.71 5.83
CA LYS A 4 -24.47 -22.14 6.79
C LYS A 4 -23.85 -20.88 7.42
N ILE A 5 -24.61 -19.78 7.44
CA ILE A 5 -24.19 -18.52 8.08
C ILE A 5 -24.09 -18.72 9.59
N ILE A 6 -23.04 -18.17 10.18
CA ILE A 6 -22.78 -18.19 11.62
C ILE A 6 -23.77 -17.27 12.34
N THR A 7 -24.36 -17.76 13.42
CA THR A 7 -25.32 -17.03 14.25
C THR A 7 -25.02 -17.23 15.74
N GLY A 8 -25.67 -16.46 16.62
CA GLY A 8 -25.54 -16.60 18.07
C GLY A 8 -24.15 -16.22 18.58
N GLU A 9 -23.66 -16.94 19.57
CA GLU A 9 -22.40 -16.61 20.27
C GLU A 9 -21.17 -16.62 19.37
N LEU A 10 -21.16 -17.46 18.32
CA LEU A 10 -20.04 -17.53 17.37
C LEU A 10 -19.95 -16.30 16.45
N LYS A 11 -21.02 -15.51 16.34
CA LYS A 11 -21.05 -14.30 15.51
C LYS A 11 -20.04 -13.24 15.97
N ARG A 12 -19.76 -13.15 17.28
CA ARG A 12 -18.76 -12.20 17.80
C ARG A 12 -17.35 -12.52 17.30
N TYR A 13 -16.98 -13.81 17.27
CA TYR A 13 -15.67 -14.25 16.78
C TYR A 13 -15.54 -14.07 15.28
N GLU A 14 -16.63 -14.28 14.54
CA GLU A 14 -16.67 -13.96 13.12
C GLU A 14 -16.43 -12.46 12.88
N GLU A 15 -17.14 -11.58 13.58
CA GLU A 15 -16.97 -10.13 13.40
C GLU A 15 -15.55 -9.69 13.74
N GLU A 16 -14.88 -10.27 14.75
CA GLU A 16 -13.46 -9.97 15.03
C GLU A 16 -12.54 -10.31 13.85
N ILE A 17 -12.77 -11.44 13.17
CA ILE A 17 -12.04 -11.79 11.96
C ILE A 17 -12.33 -10.79 10.84
N ILE A 18 -13.60 -10.40 10.65
CA ILE A 18 -13.99 -9.41 9.63
C ILE A 18 -13.37 -8.04 9.93
N THR A 19 -13.39 -7.60 11.19
CA THR A 19 -12.80 -6.33 11.62
C THR A 19 -11.30 -6.31 11.38
N PHE A 20 -10.59 -7.40 11.65
CA PHE A 20 -9.19 -7.51 11.30
C PHE A 20 -8.96 -7.28 9.80
N PHE A 21 -9.68 -7.98 8.92
CA PHE A 21 -9.57 -7.77 7.48
C PHE A 21 -9.88 -6.33 7.05
N GLN A 22 -10.85 -5.69 7.70
CA GLN A 22 -11.17 -4.28 7.44
C GLN A 22 -10.01 -3.37 7.82
N ILE A 23 -9.41 -3.57 9.00
CA ILE A 23 -8.25 -2.79 9.43
C ILE A 23 -7.07 -2.97 8.46
N VAL A 24 -6.81 -4.20 7.99
CA VAL A 24 -5.77 -4.43 6.97
C VAL A 24 -6.09 -3.65 5.68
N GLY A 25 -7.34 -3.70 5.21
CA GLY A 25 -7.74 -2.97 4.01
C GLY A 25 -7.66 -1.45 4.18
N ASP A 26 -8.12 -0.92 5.32
CA ASP A 26 -8.09 0.51 5.60
C ASP A 26 -6.64 1.04 5.67
N ASN A 27 -5.71 0.27 6.26
CA ASN A 27 -4.27 0.61 6.30
C ASN A 27 -3.58 0.52 4.94
N THR A 28 -4.17 -0.20 3.98
CA THR A 28 -3.68 -0.32 2.61
C THR A 28 -4.47 0.56 1.62
N GLY A 29 -5.35 1.42 2.11
CA GLY A 29 -6.13 2.37 1.31
C GLY A 29 -7.32 1.75 0.57
N LEU A 30 -7.66 0.48 0.83
CA LEU A 30 -8.73 -0.22 0.14
C LEU A 30 -10.11 0.26 0.58
N ASN A 31 -11.07 0.27 -0.35
CA ASN A 31 -12.45 0.67 -0.04
C ASN A 31 -13.13 -0.24 1.00
N PHE A 32 -13.60 0.35 2.10
CA PHE A 32 -14.31 -0.35 3.19
C PHE A 32 -15.37 -1.36 2.74
N LYS A 33 -16.21 -1.00 1.74
CA LYS A 33 -17.29 -1.88 1.27
C LYS A 33 -16.73 -3.09 0.52
N THR A 34 -15.74 -2.85 -0.33
CA THR A 34 -15.00 -3.89 -1.07
C THR A 34 -14.31 -4.84 -0.08
N THR A 35 -13.57 -4.29 0.87
CA THR A 35 -12.85 -5.05 1.91
C THR A 35 -13.79 -5.89 2.76
N ARG A 36 -14.94 -5.34 3.19
CA ARG A 36 -15.91 -6.10 3.99
C ARG A 36 -16.54 -7.25 3.20
N ILE A 37 -16.88 -7.06 1.92
CA ILE A 37 -17.38 -8.13 1.05
C ILE A 37 -16.31 -9.22 0.87
N PHE A 38 -15.06 -8.82 0.62
CA PHE A 38 -13.93 -9.72 0.49
C PHE A 38 -13.68 -10.53 1.77
N ALA A 39 -13.70 -9.90 2.94
CA ALA A 39 -13.51 -10.54 4.23
C ALA A 39 -14.53 -11.68 4.45
N TYR A 40 -15.80 -11.43 4.15
CA TYR A 40 -16.83 -12.47 4.24
C TYR A 40 -16.60 -13.62 3.26
N LEU A 41 -16.19 -13.31 2.02
CA LEU A 41 -15.81 -14.34 1.08
C LEU A 41 -14.58 -15.13 1.56
N GLN A 42 -13.63 -14.51 2.26
CA GLN A 42 -12.46 -15.19 2.83
C GLN A 42 -12.82 -16.17 3.95
N VAL A 43 -13.78 -15.79 4.80
CA VAL A 43 -14.29 -16.64 5.88
C VAL A 43 -15.07 -17.84 5.32
N TYR A 44 -16.04 -17.58 4.45
CA TYR A 44 -16.98 -18.62 3.99
C TYR A 44 -16.57 -19.35 2.71
N LYS A 45 -15.59 -18.83 1.96
CA LYS A 45 -15.08 -19.33 0.65
C LYS A 45 -16.07 -19.35 -0.50
N ALA A 46 -17.38 -19.45 -0.23
CA ALA A 46 -18.44 -19.43 -1.23
C ALA A 46 -19.67 -18.72 -0.66
N LEU A 47 -20.17 -17.68 -1.32
CA LEU A 47 -21.38 -16.96 -0.89
C LEU A 47 -22.25 -16.57 -2.08
N THR A 48 -23.56 -16.52 -1.85
CA THR A 48 -24.51 -15.89 -2.78
C THR A 48 -24.63 -14.40 -2.51
N GLN A 49 -25.11 -13.63 -3.50
CA GLN A 49 -25.40 -12.20 -3.32
C GLN A 49 -26.42 -11.94 -2.19
N LYS A 50 -27.41 -12.82 -2.02
CA LYS A 50 -28.39 -12.73 -0.92
C LYS A 50 -27.73 -12.92 0.45
N GLN A 51 -26.81 -13.87 0.57
CA GLN A 51 -26.07 -14.09 1.82
C GLN A 51 -25.14 -12.90 2.12
N LEU A 52 -24.42 -12.40 1.12
CA LEU A 52 -23.60 -11.19 1.27
C LEU A 52 -24.44 -10.00 1.72
N LYS A 53 -25.63 -9.79 1.15
CA LYS A 53 -26.57 -8.74 1.60
C LYS A 53 -26.96 -8.90 3.06
N ASN A 54 -27.25 -10.13 3.48
CA ASN A 54 -27.62 -10.40 4.87
C ASN A 54 -26.46 -10.17 5.85
N LEU A 55 -25.24 -10.48 5.44
CA LEU A 55 -24.01 -10.35 6.25
C LEU A 55 -23.53 -8.89 6.32
N THR A 56 -23.46 -8.19 5.19
CA THR A 56 -22.89 -6.83 5.12
C THR A 56 -23.92 -5.72 5.34
N LYS A 57 -25.21 -6.02 5.16
CA LYS A 57 -26.31 -5.04 5.12
C LYS A 57 -26.21 -4.01 3.99
N PHE A 58 -25.33 -4.22 3.01
CA PHE A 58 -25.20 -3.34 1.85
C PHE A 58 -26.34 -3.53 0.85
N SER A 59 -26.53 -2.53 -0.03
CA SER A 59 -27.52 -2.63 -1.11
C SER A 59 -27.15 -3.73 -2.11
N SER A 60 -28.16 -4.28 -2.79
CA SER A 60 -27.92 -5.28 -3.84
C SER A 60 -27.04 -4.73 -4.96
N SER A 61 -27.19 -3.44 -5.29
CA SER A 61 -26.39 -2.75 -6.31
C SER A 61 -24.91 -2.70 -5.90
N THR A 62 -24.59 -2.24 -4.69
CA THR A 62 -23.21 -2.21 -4.17
C THR A 62 -22.54 -3.58 -4.24
N ILE A 63 -23.25 -4.63 -3.82
CA ILE A 63 -22.71 -5.99 -3.84
C ILE A 63 -22.50 -6.46 -5.29
N SER A 64 -23.44 -6.18 -6.19
CA SER A 64 -23.32 -6.56 -7.60
C SER A 64 -22.13 -5.88 -8.27
N THR A 65 -21.95 -4.58 -8.05
CA THR A 65 -20.82 -3.81 -8.60
C THR A 65 -19.49 -4.37 -8.09
N THR A 66 -19.39 -4.63 -6.79
CA THR A 66 -18.18 -5.18 -6.18
C THR A 66 -17.86 -6.58 -6.72
N LEU A 67 -18.85 -7.47 -6.80
CA LEU A 67 -18.65 -8.83 -7.33
C LEU A 67 -18.31 -8.83 -8.82
N ASN A 68 -18.87 -7.92 -9.61
CA ASN A 68 -18.50 -7.77 -11.02
C ASN A 68 -17.05 -7.32 -11.17
N SER A 69 -16.59 -6.37 -10.34
CA SER A 69 -15.18 -5.97 -10.29
C SER A 69 -14.27 -7.14 -9.89
N PHE A 70 -14.66 -7.95 -8.90
CA PHE A 70 -13.93 -9.18 -8.53
C PHE A 70 -13.92 -10.24 -9.63
N LEU A 71 -14.98 -10.35 -10.45
CA LEU A 71 -15.01 -11.26 -11.59
C LEU A 71 -14.06 -10.79 -12.70
N GLN A 72 -14.07 -9.49 -13.01
CA GLN A 72 -13.21 -8.88 -14.04
C GLN A 72 -11.72 -8.99 -13.67
N SER A 73 -11.39 -8.76 -12.40
CA SER A 73 -10.03 -8.94 -11.86
C SER A 73 -9.66 -10.40 -11.59
N GLY A 74 -10.60 -11.34 -11.75
CA GLY A 74 -10.37 -12.76 -11.54
C GLY A 74 -10.15 -13.17 -10.07
N ILE A 75 -10.51 -12.32 -9.10
CA ILE A 75 -10.50 -12.58 -7.65
C ILE A 75 -11.53 -13.67 -7.29
N VAL A 76 -12.69 -13.65 -7.96
CA VAL A 76 -13.75 -14.65 -7.75
C VAL A 76 -14.12 -15.40 -9.04
N THR A 77 -14.70 -16.58 -8.88
CA THR A 77 -15.50 -17.25 -9.90
C THR A 77 -16.98 -17.18 -9.54
N ARG A 78 -17.83 -17.30 -10.56
CA ARG A 78 -19.28 -17.45 -10.41
C ARG A 78 -19.70 -18.82 -10.93
N GLU A 79 -20.26 -19.63 -10.06
CA GLU A 79 -20.91 -20.89 -10.40
C GLU A 79 -22.43 -20.72 -10.37
N ILE A 80 -23.14 -21.39 -11.26
CA ILE A 80 -24.61 -21.48 -11.20
C ILE A 80 -24.95 -22.56 -10.17
N GLY A 81 -25.68 -22.19 -9.11
CA GLY A 81 -26.15 -23.16 -8.12
C GLY A 81 -27.19 -24.13 -8.68
N THR A 82 -27.58 -25.12 -7.87
CA THR A 82 -28.60 -26.14 -8.23
C THR A 82 -29.94 -25.54 -8.69
N ASN A 83 -30.26 -24.33 -8.23
CA ASN A 83 -31.31 -23.50 -8.83
C ASN A 83 -30.67 -22.54 -9.82
N ALA A 84 -30.98 -22.70 -11.12
CA ALA A 84 -30.37 -22.00 -12.27
C ALA A 84 -30.39 -20.44 -12.22
N ARG A 85 -30.97 -19.84 -11.18
CA ARG A 85 -31.05 -18.39 -10.96
C ARG A 85 -30.13 -17.88 -9.83
N VAL A 86 -29.48 -18.75 -9.06
CA VAL A 86 -28.66 -18.33 -7.91
C VAL A 86 -27.18 -18.49 -8.22
N GLY A 87 -26.49 -17.37 -8.42
CA GLY A 87 -25.03 -17.35 -8.54
C GLY A 87 -24.34 -17.55 -7.19
N ILE A 88 -23.41 -18.51 -7.14
CA ILE A 88 -22.51 -18.73 -6.01
C ILE A 88 -21.15 -18.17 -6.40
N TYR A 89 -20.65 -17.22 -5.60
CA TYR A 89 -19.36 -16.58 -5.81
C TYR A 89 -18.31 -17.22 -4.92
N ARG A 90 -17.20 -17.66 -5.50
CA ARG A 90 -16.09 -18.31 -4.78
C ARG A 90 -14.81 -17.55 -4.97
N LEU A 91 -14.01 -17.43 -3.92
CA LEU A 91 -12.64 -16.93 -4.08
C LEU A 91 -11.80 -17.95 -4.84
N LYS A 92 -11.02 -17.47 -5.81
CA LYS A 92 -9.92 -18.23 -6.39
C LYS A 92 -8.76 -18.21 -5.40
N SER A 93 -8.68 -19.24 -4.55
CA SER A 93 -7.63 -19.34 -3.51
C SER A 93 -6.20 -19.31 -4.08
N GLU A 94 -6.04 -19.72 -5.33
CA GLU A 94 -4.76 -19.68 -6.08
C GLU A 94 -4.36 -18.26 -6.51
N LYS A 95 -5.30 -17.31 -6.55
CA LYS A 95 -5.04 -15.91 -6.93
C LYS A 95 -5.19 -14.92 -5.79
N VAL A 96 -5.78 -15.37 -4.68
CA VAL A 96 -6.04 -14.54 -3.51
C VAL A 96 -5.83 -15.34 -2.23
N PRO A 97 -4.60 -15.84 -1.98
CA PRO A 97 -4.20 -16.13 -0.62
C PRO A 97 -4.44 -14.88 0.24
N PHE A 98 -4.52 -15.05 1.56
CA PHE A 98 -4.50 -13.90 2.48
C PHE A 98 -3.29 -12.98 2.23
N VAL A 99 -2.25 -13.56 1.61
CA VAL A 99 -1.08 -12.90 1.10
C VAL A 99 -1.51 -11.96 -0.02
N TYR A 100 -1.19 -10.68 0.19
CA TYR A 100 -0.61 -9.79 -0.81
C TYR A 100 -0.27 -10.44 -2.16
N THR A 101 -0.34 -9.65 -3.24
CA THR A 101 0.33 -9.90 -4.53
C THR A 101 1.51 -10.87 -4.36
N GLU A 102 1.53 -11.99 -5.08
CA GLU A 102 2.55 -13.03 -4.84
C GLU A 102 3.95 -12.40 -4.85
N PHE A 103 4.87 -12.85 -3.99
CA PHE A 103 6.23 -12.28 -3.96
C PHE A 103 6.89 -12.27 -5.35
N SER A 104 6.58 -13.25 -6.20
CA SER A 104 6.95 -13.30 -7.61
C SER A 104 6.43 -12.09 -8.40
N GLU A 105 5.14 -11.78 -8.29
CA GLU A 105 4.47 -10.63 -8.93
C GLU A 105 5.02 -9.31 -8.39
N ILE A 106 5.16 -9.16 -7.07
CA ILE A 106 5.78 -7.97 -6.45
C ILE A 106 7.18 -7.77 -7.01
N MET A 107 7.99 -8.85 -7.08
CA MET A 107 9.34 -8.77 -7.62
C MET A 107 9.34 -8.36 -9.10
N ILE A 108 8.39 -8.83 -9.92
CA ILE A 108 8.28 -8.40 -11.32
C ILE A 108 8.00 -6.90 -11.41
N GLU A 109 7.04 -6.40 -10.63
CA GLU A 109 6.73 -4.97 -10.57
C GLU A 109 7.94 -4.13 -10.11
N LEU A 110 8.65 -4.59 -9.08
CA LEU A 110 9.86 -3.95 -8.57
C LEU A 110 11.00 -3.93 -9.58
N GLU A 111 11.23 -5.02 -10.33
CA GLU A 111 12.26 -5.04 -11.38
C GLU A 111 11.88 -4.19 -12.59
N ASN A 112 10.59 -4.07 -12.91
CA ASN A 112 10.10 -3.16 -13.95
C ASN A 112 10.33 -1.70 -13.54
N LEU A 113 10.05 -1.36 -12.28
CA LEU A 113 10.33 -0.03 -11.74
C LEU A 113 11.85 0.26 -11.71
N ASP A 114 12.70 -0.68 -11.29
CA ASP A 114 14.18 -0.50 -11.30
C ASP A 114 14.68 -0.22 -12.72
N LYS A 115 14.22 -0.98 -13.71
CA LYS A 115 14.57 -0.77 -15.13
C LYS A 115 14.12 0.61 -15.62
N PHE A 116 12.88 1.00 -15.33
CA PHE A 116 12.36 2.31 -15.72
C PHE A 116 13.17 3.46 -15.11
N ILE A 117 13.52 3.35 -13.83
CA ILE A 117 14.34 4.34 -13.13
C ILE A 117 15.73 4.43 -13.76
N VAL A 118 16.38 3.29 -14.06
CA VAL A 118 17.71 3.28 -14.72
C VAL A 118 17.66 4.00 -16.06
N THR A 119 16.65 3.71 -16.90
CA THR A 119 16.48 4.41 -18.19
C THR A 119 16.24 5.92 -17.99
N THR A 120 15.49 6.30 -16.95
CA THR A 120 15.25 7.72 -16.64
C THR A 120 16.55 8.42 -16.17
N GLN A 121 17.37 7.74 -15.37
CA GLN A 121 18.70 8.24 -14.96
C GLN A 121 19.62 8.43 -16.17
N GLU A 122 19.60 7.52 -17.14
CA GLU A 122 20.35 7.65 -18.40
C GLU A 122 19.87 8.84 -19.24
N GLU A 123 18.55 9.06 -19.32
CA GLU A 123 17.98 10.22 -20.03
C GLU A 123 18.39 11.55 -19.37
N VAL A 124 18.35 11.62 -18.03
CA VAL A 124 18.78 12.80 -17.26
C VAL A 124 20.29 13.06 -17.41
N ASN A 125 21.11 12.00 -17.42
CA ASN A 125 22.57 12.13 -17.54
C ASN A 125 23.03 12.75 -18.87
N LYS A 126 22.20 12.72 -19.93
CA LYS A 126 22.51 13.42 -21.20
C LYS A 126 22.66 14.93 -21.03
N PHE A 127 22.15 15.48 -19.92
CA PHE A 127 22.22 16.90 -19.59
C PHE A 127 23.23 17.21 -18.48
N GLN A 128 24.06 16.24 -18.06
CA GLN A 128 24.97 16.39 -16.92
C GLN A 128 25.98 17.54 -17.12
N GLU A 129 26.43 17.79 -18.35
CA GLU A 129 27.35 18.91 -18.64
C GLU A 129 26.65 20.27 -18.56
N GLU A 130 25.38 20.35 -18.94
CA GLU A 130 24.61 21.59 -18.98
C GLU A 130 24.00 21.93 -17.61
N TYR A 131 23.51 20.93 -16.87
CA TYR A 131 22.80 21.08 -15.61
C TYR A 131 23.30 20.12 -14.51
N PRO A 132 24.60 20.12 -14.16
CA PRO A 132 25.20 19.10 -13.30
C PRO A 132 24.53 18.96 -11.93
N MET A 133 24.15 20.08 -11.32
CA MET A 133 23.48 20.11 -10.02
C MET A 133 22.07 19.50 -10.09
N PHE A 134 21.30 19.82 -11.14
CA PHE A 134 19.94 19.32 -11.30
C PHE A 134 19.93 17.83 -11.65
N CYS A 135 20.82 17.39 -12.53
CA CYS A 135 20.97 15.98 -12.85
C CYS A 135 21.32 15.17 -11.60
N GLU A 136 22.25 15.66 -10.78
CA GLU A 136 22.59 15.03 -9.49
C GLU A 136 21.39 15.01 -8.53
N PHE A 137 20.66 16.13 -8.41
CA PHE A 137 19.45 16.21 -7.59
C PHE A 137 18.42 15.15 -7.99
N ILE A 138 18.02 15.13 -9.27
CA ILE A 138 17.04 14.16 -9.79
C ILE A 138 17.56 12.73 -9.63
N ARG A 139 18.85 12.47 -9.89
CA ARG A 139 19.47 11.17 -9.70
C ARG A 139 19.31 10.68 -8.25
N ARG A 140 19.50 11.55 -7.25
CA ARG A 140 19.30 11.19 -5.83
C ARG A 140 17.85 10.93 -5.47
N ARG A 141 16.90 11.67 -6.06
CA ARG A 141 15.46 11.37 -5.92
C ARG A 141 15.11 10.00 -6.51
N LEU A 142 15.63 9.69 -7.69
CA LEU A 142 15.48 8.40 -8.34
C LEU A 142 16.15 7.26 -7.55
N ASN A 143 17.33 7.50 -6.97
CA ASN A 143 17.99 6.56 -6.05
C ASN A 143 17.11 6.21 -4.85
N SER A 144 16.27 7.14 -4.39
CA SER A 144 15.37 6.85 -3.28
C SER A 144 14.33 5.79 -3.61
N PHE A 145 13.81 5.78 -4.84
CA PHE A 145 12.98 4.67 -5.30
C PHE A 145 13.77 3.36 -5.42
N ARG A 146 15.02 3.41 -5.89
CA ARG A 146 15.87 2.22 -5.97
C ARG A 146 16.23 1.64 -4.60
N ASN A 147 16.38 2.49 -3.59
CA ASN A 147 16.58 2.08 -2.21
C ASN A 147 15.35 1.37 -1.64
N TYR A 148 14.14 1.89 -1.92
CA TYR A 148 12.90 1.18 -1.59
C TYR A 148 12.86 -0.21 -2.25
N ILE A 149 13.16 -0.30 -3.55
CA ILE A 149 13.19 -1.56 -4.28
C ILE A 149 14.20 -2.54 -3.69
N GLU A 150 15.41 -2.06 -3.34
CA GLU A 150 16.44 -2.88 -2.74
C GLU A 150 16.04 -3.37 -1.34
N ALA A 151 15.41 -2.53 -0.53
CA ALA A 151 14.90 -2.93 0.78
C ALA A 151 13.83 -4.03 0.67
N GLN A 152 12.88 -3.87 -0.25
CA GLN A 152 11.87 -4.89 -0.54
C GLN A 152 12.50 -6.20 -1.07
N ARG A 153 13.48 -6.10 -1.97
CA ARG A 153 14.20 -7.27 -2.51
C ARG A 153 14.87 -8.07 -1.40
N ARG A 154 15.53 -7.40 -0.45
CA ARG A 154 16.16 -8.05 0.71
C ARG A 154 15.12 -8.69 1.64
N ALA A 155 13.99 -8.03 1.86
CA ALA A 155 12.90 -8.56 2.66
C ALA A 155 12.28 -9.84 2.06
N ILE A 156 12.15 -9.90 0.72
CA ILE A 156 11.52 -11.00 -0.01
C ILE A 156 12.49 -12.15 -0.33
N LYS A 157 13.67 -11.85 -0.89
CA LYS A 157 14.61 -12.86 -1.42
C LYS A 157 15.80 -13.16 -0.51
N GLU A 158 15.89 -12.49 0.63
CA GLU A 158 17.01 -12.63 1.58
C GLU A 158 18.39 -12.38 0.94
N SER A 159 18.42 -11.61 -0.15
CA SER A 159 19.64 -11.30 -0.91
C SER A 159 19.62 -9.85 -1.37
N SER A 160 20.80 -9.24 -1.30
CA SER A 160 21.03 -7.90 -1.83
C SER A 160 21.45 -7.97 -3.30
N LYS A 161 20.85 -7.14 -4.16
CA LYS A 161 21.36 -6.93 -5.53
C LYS A 161 22.39 -5.80 -5.55
N TYR A 162 22.18 -4.79 -4.70
CA TYR A 162 23.02 -3.60 -4.61
C TYR A 162 23.25 -3.18 -3.15
N SER A 163 24.31 -2.42 -2.92
CA SER A 163 24.37 -1.54 -1.75
C SER A 163 23.35 -0.41 -1.90
N PHE A 164 22.87 0.15 -0.78
CA PHE A 164 22.00 1.31 -0.86
C PHE A 164 22.70 2.52 -1.51
N PHE A 165 21.97 3.20 -2.37
CA PHE A 165 22.42 4.36 -3.13
C PHE A 165 22.30 5.63 -2.28
N ILE A 166 23.15 6.61 -2.57
CA ILE A 166 23.07 7.93 -1.94
C ILE A 166 21.79 8.64 -2.40
N GLU A 167 20.89 8.92 -1.46
CA GLU A 167 19.61 9.63 -1.70
C GLU A 167 19.45 10.94 -0.91
N ASN A 168 20.26 11.17 0.13
CA ASN A 168 20.19 12.39 0.94
C ASN A 168 20.54 13.62 0.07
N LEU A 169 19.84 14.74 0.26
CA LEU A 169 20.00 16.00 -0.49
C LEU A 169 20.76 17.10 0.27
N SER A 170 21.14 16.88 1.53
CA SER A 170 21.65 17.89 2.46
C SER A 170 22.95 18.55 2.01
N ASP A 171 23.81 17.80 1.33
CA ASP A 171 25.11 18.21 0.79
C ASP A 171 24.99 18.94 -0.56
N LEU A 172 23.82 18.94 -1.20
CA LEU A 172 23.61 19.66 -2.46
C LEU A 172 23.41 21.17 -2.27
N GLY A 173 23.31 21.66 -1.03
CA GLY A 173 23.15 23.09 -0.74
C GLY A 173 21.79 23.66 -1.19
N LEU A 174 20.83 22.80 -1.53
CA LEU A 174 19.50 23.17 -2.04
C LEU A 174 18.50 23.52 -0.94
N LYS A 175 18.98 23.79 0.28
CA LYS A 175 18.15 23.94 1.48
C LYS A 175 17.06 24.98 1.25
N GLU A 176 15.81 24.51 1.36
CA GLU A 176 14.60 25.33 1.45
C GLU A 176 14.25 26.16 0.20
N ASN A 177 14.95 25.96 -0.92
CA ASN A 177 14.63 26.62 -2.19
C ASN A 177 13.79 25.69 -3.07
N ILE A 178 12.69 26.21 -3.59
CA ILE A 178 11.94 25.52 -4.65
C ILE A 178 12.83 25.47 -5.88
N ILE A 179 13.14 24.25 -6.31
CA ILE A 179 14.05 24.02 -7.43
C ILE A 179 13.28 24.29 -8.73
N SER A 180 13.69 25.32 -9.47
CA SER A 180 13.17 25.58 -10.82
C SER A 180 13.79 24.62 -11.80
N ILE A 181 13.04 23.61 -12.22
CA ILE A 181 13.52 22.57 -13.13
C ILE A 181 13.73 23.16 -14.53
N PRO A 182 14.88 22.93 -15.18
CA PRO A 182 15.10 23.36 -16.57
C PRO A 182 14.04 22.78 -17.52
N ASP A 183 13.51 23.60 -18.43
CA ASP A 183 12.48 23.21 -19.40
C ASP A 183 12.86 21.96 -20.20
N LYS A 184 14.16 21.78 -20.50
CA LYS A 184 14.69 20.61 -21.21
C LYS A 184 14.50 19.29 -20.44
N LEU A 185 14.44 19.32 -19.11
CA LEU A 185 14.23 18.16 -18.25
C LEU A 185 12.74 17.90 -17.97
N GLU A 186 11.87 18.89 -18.16
CA GLU A 186 10.43 18.78 -17.86
C GLU A 186 9.74 17.59 -18.56
N PRO A 187 9.99 17.28 -19.85
CA PRO A 187 9.38 16.12 -20.51
C PRO A 187 9.76 14.79 -19.87
N ILE A 188 11.00 14.65 -19.39
CA ILE A 188 11.49 13.43 -18.72
C ILE A 188 10.77 13.26 -17.39
N LEU A 189 10.60 14.34 -16.63
CA LEU A 189 9.90 14.29 -15.35
C LEU A 189 8.41 14.05 -15.49
N LYS A 190 7.77 14.62 -16.54
CA LYS A 190 6.38 14.28 -16.88
C LYS A 190 6.24 12.79 -17.20
N LYS A 191 7.13 12.23 -18.01
CA LYS A 191 7.18 10.78 -18.29
C LYS A 191 7.34 9.96 -17.00
N PHE A 192 8.21 10.39 -16.09
CA PHE A 192 8.35 9.77 -14.78
C PHE A 192 7.03 9.81 -13.98
N VAL A 193 6.44 10.99 -13.81
CA VAL A 193 5.18 11.17 -13.07
C VAL A 193 4.05 10.33 -13.68
N THR A 194 3.90 10.32 -15.00
CA THR A 194 2.92 9.48 -15.69
C THR A 194 3.13 8.00 -15.36
N TYR A 195 4.36 7.50 -15.43
CA TYR A 195 4.65 6.11 -15.08
C TYR A 195 4.27 5.80 -13.63
N MET A 196 4.60 6.68 -12.69
CA MET A 196 4.28 6.50 -11.27
C MET A 196 2.77 6.49 -11.02
N VAL A 197 2.02 7.35 -11.73
CA VAL A 197 0.56 7.42 -11.69
C VAL A 197 -0.06 6.14 -12.26
N ASP A 198 0.32 5.76 -13.47
CA ASP A 198 -0.24 4.61 -14.19
C ASP A 198 0.03 3.28 -13.49
N ASN A 199 1.16 3.17 -12.78
CA ASN A 199 1.54 1.96 -12.04
C ASN A 199 1.17 2.02 -10.54
N GLY A 200 0.53 3.10 -10.08
CA GLY A 200 0.01 3.16 -8.71
C GLY A 200 1.07 3.01 -7.62
N VAL A 201 2.28 3.54 -7.83
CA VAL A 201 3.46 3.21 -7.00
C VAL A 201 3.30 3.64 -5.53
N TYR A 202 2.61 4.75 -5.25
CA TYR A 202 2.31 5.15 -3.87
C TYR A 202 0.94 4.63 -3.41
N ASN A 203 -0.12 4.89 -4.17
CA ASN A 203 -1.46 4.43 -3.84
C ASN A 203 -2.26 4.12 -5.13
N ARG A 204 -2.63 2.85 -5.33
CA ARG A 204 -3.37 2.39 -6.52
C ARG A 204 -4.82 2.87 -6.57
N ASP A 205 -5.43 3.11 -5.41
CA ASP A 205 -6.85 3.41 -5.29
C ASP A 205 -7.16 4.91 -5.21
N ASP A 206 -6.13 5.75 -5.02
CA ASP A 206 -6.25 7.21 -5.02
C ASP A 206 -5.33 7.84 -6.07
N PRO A 207 -5.81 8.02 -7.32
CA PRO A 207 -5.01 8.62 -8.39
C PRO A 207 -4.65 10.09 -8.12
N ILE A 208 -5.43 10.81 -7.31
CA ILE A 208 -5.14 12.20 -6.93
C ILE A 208 -3.96 12.21 -5.96
N ALA A 209 -4.01 11.40 -4.90
CA ALA A 209 -2.89 11.27 -3.98
C ALA A 209 -1.63 10.78 -4.71
N ASN A 210 -1.76 9.78 -5.58
CA ASN A 210 -0.61 9.25 -6.33
C ASN A 210 0.01 10.30 -7.26
N LEU A 211 -0.80 11.14 -7.93
CA LEU A 211 -0.31 12.25 -8.75
C LEU A 211 0.45 13.30 -7.92
N VAL A 212 -0.12 13.74 -6.80
CA VAL A 212 0.51 14.73 -5.91
C VAL A 212 1.80 14.17 -5.34
N PHE A 213 1.79 12.93 -4.83
CA PHE A 213 2.97 12.25 -4.31
C PHE A 213 4.06 12.11 -5.38
N SER A 214 3.70 11.77 -6.62
CA SER A 214 4.65 11.61 -7.72
C SER A 214 5.42 12.90 -8.00
N TYR A 215 4.74 14.05 -8.05
CA TYR A 215 5.42 15.34 -8.18
C TYR A 215 6.28 15.65 -6.95
N MET A 216 5.77 15.45 -5.73
CA MET A 216 6.56 15.65 -4.50
C MET A 216 7.81 14.77 -4.47
N SER A 217 7.71 13.55 -4.97
CA SER A 217 8.81 12.58 -4.99
C SER A 217 9.99 13.03 -5.83
N ILE A 218 9.73 13.79 -6.90
CA ILE A 218 10.76 14.34 -7.78
C ILE A 218 11.23 15.72 -7.33
N TYR A 219 10.33 16.58 -6.86
CA TYR A 219 10.70 17.95 -6.48
C TYR A 219 11.35 18.04 -5.08
N GLY A 220 11.05 17.09 -4.18
CA GLY A 220 11.55 17.06 -2.80
C GLY A 220 10.96 18.16 -1.91
N PHE A 221 11.05 19.41 -2.35
CA PHE A 221 10.48 20.60 -1.74
C PHE A 221 9.49 21.25 -2.71
N ILE A 222 8.26 21.51 -2.27
CA ILE A 222 7.24 22.07 -3.14
C ILE A 222 6.26 22.98 -2.39
N THR A 223 5.70 23.97 -3.08
CA THR A 223 4.59 24.76 -2.56
C THR A 223 3.26 24.25 -3.07
N GLN A 224 2.19 24.65 -2.39
CA GLN A 224 0.84 24.37 -2.82
C GLN A 224 0.52 25.03 -4.17
N GLU A 225 1.01 26.24 -4.42
CA GLU A 225 0.81 26.93 -5.71
C GLU A 225 1.48 26.19 -6.86
N LEU A 226 2.71 25.71 -6.67
CA LEU A 226 3.42 24.94 -7.70
C LEU A 226 2.73 23.59 -7.97
N LEU A 227 2.22 22.92 -6.93
CA LEU A 227 1.41 21.70 -7.12
C LEU A 227 0.14 21.97 -7.93
N VAL A 228 -0.56 23.08 -7.70
CA VAL A 228 -1.73 23.47 -8.51
C VAL A 228 -1.32 23.65 -9.97
N GLN A 229 -0.20 24.33 -10.24
CA GLN A 229 0.30 24.53 -11.61
C GLN A 229 0.67 23.21 -12.30
N LEU A 230 1.38 22.31 -11.61
CA LEU A 230 1.85 21.04 -12.16
C LEU A 230 0.73 20.01 -12.38
N THR A 231 -0.29 20.02 -11.52
CA THR A 231 -1.36 19.00 -11.53
C THR A 231 -2.63 19.46 -12.21
N GLY A 232 -2.88 20.77 -12.31
CA GLY A 232 -4.16 21.35 -12.72
C GLY A 232 -5.30 21.14 -11.72
N LEU A 233 -5.02 20.60 -10.53
CA LEU A 233 -6.03 20.37 -9.48
C LEU A 233 -6.38 21.66 -8.76
N SER A 234 -7.58 21.71 -8.17
CA SER A 234 -8.00 22.85 -7.37
C SER A 234 -7.15 23.01 -6.11
N LEU A 235 -6.99 24.26 -5.65
CA LEU A 235 -6.31 24.58 -4.40
C LEU A 235 -6.85 23.78 -3.20
N SER A 236 -8.18 23.62 -3.12
CA SER A 236 -8.84 22.85 -2.07
C SER A 236 -8.51 21.36 -2.11
N THR A 237 -8.38 20.79 -3.31
CA THR A 237 -7.99 19.39 -3.50
C THR A 237 -6.56 19.17 -3.04
N ILE A 238 -5.63 20.01 -3.50
CA ILE A 238 -4.23 19.95 -3.07
C ILE A 238 -4.11 20.12 -1.55
N SER A 239 -4.81 21.10 -0.96
CA SER A 239 -4.79 21.34 0.50
C SER A 239 -5.19 20.08 1.29
N ARG A 240 -6.30 19.44 0.90
CA ARG A 240 -6.79 18.22 1.54
C ARG A 240 -5.81 17.06 1.41
N THR A 241 -5.22 16.87 0.22
CA THR A 241 -4.22 15.81 0.00
C THR A 241 -2.96 16.06 0.81
N LEU A 242 -2.45 17.30 0.87
CA LEU A 242 -1.29 17.65 1.69
C LEU A 242 -1.56 17.49 3.18
N ASN A 243 -2.75 17.87 3.68
CA ASN A 243 -3.15 17.63 5.05
C ASN A 243 -3.16 16.13 5.38
N HIS A 244 -3.73 15.31 4.50
CA HIS A 244 -3.71 13.86 4.65
C HIS A 244 -2.28 13.29 4.68
N PHE A 245 -1.37 13.81 3.85
CA PHE A 245 0.04 13.41 3.88
C PHE A 245 0.75 13.84 5.16
N MET A 246 0.44 15.02 5.72
CA MET A 246 0.99 15.45 7.01
C MET A 246 0.44 14.61 8.17
N GLU A 247 -0.85 14.30 8.17
CA GLU A 247 -1.49 13.47 9.20
C GLU A 247 -0.91 12.05 9.27
N ASN A 248 -0.38 11.54 8.15
CA ASN A 248 0.24 10.22 8.05
C ASN A 248 1.76 10.23 8.18
N ASP A 249 2.36 11.38 8.50
CA ASP A 249 3.81 11.62 8.51
C ASP A 249 4.50 11.31 7.17
N THR A 250 3.77 11.36 6.05
CA THR A 250 4.33 11.18 4.70
C THR A 250 5.23 12.35 4.33
N ILE A 251 4.81 13.57 4.70
CA ILE A 251 5.49 14.82 4.39
C ILE A 251 5.59 15.67 5.66
N SER A 252 6.51 16.63 5.66
CA SER A 252 6.55 17.68 6.67
C SER A 252 6.30 19.05 6.02
N SER A 253 6.04 20.07 6.84
CA SER A 253 6.03 21.46 6.38
C SER A 253 7.13 22.24 7.07
N LEU A 254 7.89 23.02 6.32
CA LEU A 254 8.88 23.93 6.89
C LEU A 254 8.21 25.06 7.68
N PRO A 255 8.90 25.65 8.68
CA PRO A 255 8.39 26.81 9.41
C PRO A 255 7.98 27.92 8.45
N LYS A 256 6.75 28.42 8.60
CA LYS A 256 6.22 29.46 7.71
C LYS A 256 6.99 30.77 7.94
N GLN A 257 7.76 31.18 6.94
CA GLN A 257 8.38 32.51 6.92
C GLN A 257 7.33 33.58 6.60
N TYR A 258 7.49 34.79 7.16
CA TYR A 258 6.54 35.88 6.97
C TYR A 258 6.38 36.23 5.47
N LYS A 259 5.13 36.31 4.99
CA LYS A 259 4.75 36.58 3.59
C LYS A 259 5.24 35.57 2.54
N GLN A 260 5.80 34.43 2.93
CA GLN A 260 6.19 33.38 1.99
C GLN A 260 5.15 32.25 1.93
N SER A 261 5.09 31.59 0.77
CA SER A 261 4.32 30.35 0.60
C SER A 261 4.83 29.27 1.54
N ARG A 262 3.92 28.42 2.02
CA ARG A 262 4.31 27.25 2.82
C ARG A 262 5.01 26.23 1.93
N ILE A 263 6.19 25.79 2.36
CA ILE A 263 6.97 24.75 1.68
C ILE A 263 6.72 23.41 2.37
N TYR A 264 6.39 22.41 1.58
CA TYR A 264 6.22 21.02 1.99
C TYR A 264 7.43 20.22 1.54
N GLU A 265 7.90 19.33 2.41
CA GLU A 265 9.10 18.51 2.20
C GLU A 265 8.74 17.03 2.19
N LEU A 266 9.26 16.32 1.19
CA LEU A 266 9.34 14.86 1.13
C LEU A 266 10.82 14.43 1.20
N PRO A 267 11.37 14.15 2.40
CA PRO A 267 12.81 14.04 2.61
C PRO A 267 13.43 12.81 1.95
N SER A 268 12.78 11.66 2.02
CA SER A 268 13.20 10.40 1.40
C SER A 268 11.96 9.58 1.03
N VAL A 269 11.93 9.08 -0.21
CA VAL A 269 10.84 8.21 -0.65
C VAL A 269 10.97 6.83 -0.02
N SER A 270 12.20 6.28 0.02
CA SER A 270 12.45 4.96 0.59
C SER A 270 12.02 4.89 2.05
N LEU A 271 12.49 5.82 2.88
CA LEU A 271 12.20 5.84 4.30
C LEU A 271 10.71 6.03 4.58
N ILE A 272 10.02 6.88 3.80
CA ILE A 272 8.58 7.12 3.96
C ILE A 272 7.76 5.88 3.61
N ILE A 273 7.98 5.29 2.43
CA ILE A 273 7.21 4.11 2.00
C ILE A 273 7.49 2.93 2.94
N ILE A 274 8.76 2.68 3.29
CA ILE A 274 9.13 1.60 4.21
C ILE A 274 8.50 1.82 5.60
N SER A 275 8.53 3.05 6.12
CA SER A 275 7.92 3.36 7.42
C SER A 275 6.41 3.17 7.42
N GLN A 276 5.72 3.51 6.34
CA GLN A 276 4.28 3.26 6.21
C GLN A 276 3.97 1.75 6.20
N ILE A 277 4.75 0.95 5.48
CA ILE A 277 4.61 -0.51 5.47
C ILE A 277 4.82 -1.08 6.87
N LEU A 278 5.89 -0.67 7.56
CA LEU A 278 6.19 -1.14 8.91
C LEU A 278 5.15 -0.70 9.95
N LYS A 279 4.57 0.51 9.80
CA LYS A 279 3.42 0.97 10.61
C LYS A 279 2.21 0.05 10.42
N ALA A 280 1.89 -0.31 9.18
CA ALA A 280 0.79 -1.24 8.87
C ALA A 280 1.08 -2.65 9.44
N ASP A 281 2.30 -3.15 9.27
CA ASP A 281 2.75 -4.44 9.80
C ASP A 281 2.63 -4.50 11.33
N ALA A 282 3.06 -3.44 12.03
CA ALA A 282 2.94 -3.36 13.49
C ALA A 282 1.48 -3.48 13.96
N ILE A 283 0.55 -2.83 13.25
CA ILE A 283 -0.89 -2.97 13.51
C ILE A 283 -1.31 -4.43 13.27
N ILE A 284 -0.95 -5.04 12.15
CA ILE A 284 -1.27 -6.44 11.83
C ILE A 284 -0.74 -7.39 12.91
N PHE A 285 0.51 -7.22 13.33
CA PHE A 285 1.16 -8.11 14.30
C PHE A 285 0.56 -7.99 15.69
N SER A 286 0.05 -6.81 16.06
CA SER A 286 -0.65 -6.63 17.34
C SER A 286 -1.88 -7.55 17.47
N TRP A 287 -2.53 -7.90 16.35
CA TRP A 287 -3.70 -8.78 16.33
C TRP A 287 -3.37 -10.25 16.58
N GLN A 288 -2.11 -10.67 16.47
CA GLN A 288 -1.72 -12.06 16.71
C GLN A 288 -2.11 -12.53 18.12
N SER A 289 -1.78 -11.71 19.13
CA SER A 289 -2.12 -11.98 20.54
C SER A 289 -3.63 -11.99 20.77
N LYS A 290 -4.36 -11.08 20.12
CA LYS A 290 -5.82 -11.02 20.17
C LYS A 290 -6.44 -12.30 19.59
N PHE A 291 -5.93 -12.78 18.45
CA PHE A 291 -6.40 -14.03 17.85
C PHE A 291 -6.08 -15.27 18.69
N GLN A 292 -4.90 -15.33 19.33
CA GLN A 292 -4.58 -16.40 20.28
C GLN A 292 -5.56 -16.41 21.46
N ASN A 293 -5.90 -15.24 22.01
CA ASN A 293 -6.90 -15.12 23.07
C ASN A 293 -8.29 -15.56 22.61
N LEU A 294 -8.70 -15.20 21.39
CA LEU A 294 -9.98 -15.64 20.81
C LEU A 294 -10.01 -17.17 20.65
N LEU A 295 -8.91 -17.78 20.20
CA LEU A 295 -8.80 -19.23 20.06
C LEU A 295 -8.91 -19.94 21.42
N ASN A 296 -8.17 -19.47 22.42
CA ASN A 296 -8.22 -19.97 23.80
C ASN A 296 -9.63 -19.87 24.40
N ASN A 297 -10.34 -18.76 24.14
CA ASN A 297 -11.71 -18.57 24.61
C ASN A 297 -12.68 -19.52 23.91
N LEU A 298 -12.52 -19.77 22.60
CA LEU A 298 -13.33 -20.75 21.86
C LEU A 298 -13.13 -22.17 22.37
N GLU A 299 -11.90 -22.52 22.77
CA GLU A 299 -11.59 -23.85 23.35
C GLU A 299 -12.20 -24.06 24.73
N LYS A 300 -12.36 -22.98 25.51
CA LYS A 300 -13.02 -23.02 26.82
C LYS A 300 -14.55 -23.00 26.74
N THR A 301 -15.13 -22.73 25.57
CA THR A 301 -16.60 -22.71 25.43
C THR A 301 -17.16 -24.13 25.47
N ASN A 302 -18.26 -24.32 26.20
CA ASN A 302 -19.02 -25.58 26.20
C ASN A 302 -19.92 -25.72 24.95
N LEU A 303 -19.59 -25.04 23.86
CA LEU A 303 -20.36 -25.10 22.63
C LEU A 303 -20.23 -26.48 22.00
N PRO A 304 -21.34 -27.09 21.54
CA PRO A 304 -21.27 -28.38 20.87
C PRO A 304 -20.41 -28.28 19.61
N LYS A 305 -19.61 -29.33 19.35
CA LYS A 305 -18.83 -29.44 18.12
C LYS A 305 -19.76 -29.27 16.92
N SER A 306 -19.50 -28.23 16.14
CA SER A 306 -20.31 -27.87 14.98
C SER A 306 -19.40 -27.38 13.87
N TYR A 307 -19.88 -27.50 12.64
CA TYR A 307 -19.14 -27.01 11.46
C TYR A 307 -18.74 -25.52 11.59
N SER A 308 -19.61 -24.69 12.17
CA SER A 308 -19.36 -23.26 12.37
C SER A 308 -18.24 -23.01 13.38
N LEU A 309 -18.18 -23.78 14.47
CA LEU A 309 -17.11 -23.67 15.47
C LEU A 309 -15.75 -24.02 14.85
N GLU A 310 -15.67 -25.16 14.15
CA GLU A 310 -14.44 -25.61 13.49
C GLU A 310 -14.00 -24.65 12.38
N LEU A 311 -14.95 -24.07 11.65
CA LEU A 311 -14.66 -23.06 10.63
C LEU A 311 -13.96 -21.83 11.24
N ILE A 312 -14.49 -21.29 12.35
CA ILE A 312 -13.91 -20.14 13.04
C ILE A 312 -12.53 -20.47 13.57
N LYS A 313 -12.37 -21.60 14.29
CA LYS A 313 -11.07 -22.02 14.84
C LYS A 313 -10.01 -22.13 13.74
N ARG A 314 -10.33 -22.83 12.65
CA ARG A 314 -9.44 -22.95 11.49
C ARG A 314 -9.09 -21.59 10.89
N LYS A 315 -10.05 -20.66 10.80
CA LYS A 315 -9.80 -19.31 10.27
C LYS A 315 -8.86 -18.50 11.16
N ILE A 316 -9.06 -18.54 12.47
CA ILE A 316 -8.18 -17.88 13.44
C ILE A 316 -6.77 -18.46 13.35
N MET A 317 -6.63 -19.79 13.34
CA MET A 317 -5.32 -20.45 13.21
C MET A 317 -4.61 -20.09 11.89
N GLN A 318 -5.36 -20.03 10.78
CA GLN A 318 -4.81 -19.60 9.49
C GLN A 318 -4.27 -18.17 9.55
N VAL A 319 -5.02 -17.24 10.14
CA VAL A 319 -4.59 -15.84 10.27
C VAL A 319 -3.35 -15.74 11.18
N ILE A 320 -3.30 -16.46 12.30
CA ILE A 320 -2.12 -16.49 13.18
C ILE A 320 -0.88 -16.98 12.43
N ALA A 321 -1.01 -18.10 11.69
CA ALA A 321 0.09 -18.67 10.92
C ALA A 321 0.59 -17.66 9.87
N GLN A 322 -0.33 -17.01 9.16
CA GLN A 322 -0.02 -16.00 8.16
C GLN A 322 0.70 -14.80 8.76
N ILE A 323 0.19 -14.22 9.85
CA ILE A 323 0.86 -13.14 10.58
C ILE A 323 2.29 -13.54 10.98
N SER A 324 2.49 -14.80 11.40
CA SER A 324 3.80 -15.29 11.83
C SER A 324 4.79 -15.37 10.65
N GLU A 325 4.34 -15.84 9.49
CA GLU A 325 5.14 -15.92 8.26
C GLU A 325 5.63 -14.54 7.79
N PHE A 326 4.79 -13.51 7.90
CA PHE A 326 5.17 -12.14 7.48
C PHE A 326 6.17 -11.46 8.41
N LYS A 327 6.23 -11.88 9.67
CA LYS A 327 7.05 -11.20 10.69
C LYS A 327 8.53 -11.20 10.33
N ASP A 328 9.03 -12.27 9.71
CA ASP A 328 10.43 -12.37 9.31
C ASP A 328 10.77 -11.40 8.17
N GLY A 329 9.89 -11.27 7.18
CA GLY A 329 10.02 -10.28 6.10
C GLY A 329 10.01 -8.85 6.63
N SER A 330 9.12 -8.55 7.57
CA SER A 330 9.02 -7.23 8.22
C SER A 330 10.26 -6.90 9.05
N ASN A 331 10.80 -7.85 9.83
CA ASN A 331 12.06 -7.67 10.55
C ASN A 331 13.23 -7.34 9.61
N ARG A 332 13.30 -8.02 8.46
CA ARG A 332 14.33 -7.71 7.43
C ARG A 332 14.13 -6.32 6.83
N LEU A 333 12.88 -5.90 6.63
CA LEU A 333 12.56 -4.57 6.15
C LEU A 333 12.92 -3.48 7.17
N GLU A 334 12.72 -3.73 8.47
CA GLU A 334 13.16 -2.84 9.55
C GLU A 334 14.70 -2.71 9.56
N ASN A 335 15.43 -3.83 9.47
CA ASN A 335 16.90 -3.80 9.37
C ASN A 335 17.38 -2.98 8.15
N ALA A 336 16.72 -3.16 7.00
CA ALA A 336 17.01 -2.37 5.80
C ALA A 336 16.74 -0.87 6.00
N LYS A 337 15.66 -0.53 6.72
CA LYS A 337 15.36 0.86 7.07
C LYS A 337 16.40 1.44 8.02
N ASP A 338 16.88 0.68 9.01
CA ASP A 338 17.93 1.12 9.93
C ASP A 338 19.25 1.39 9.20
N GLU A 339 19.64 0.50 8.27
CA GLU A 339 20.79 0.73 7.39
C GLU A 339 20.65 2.02 6.55
N LEU A 340 19.46 2.25 5.97
CA LEU A 340 19.15 3.47 5.23
C LEU A 340 19.21 4.70 6.12
N LEU A 341 18.68 4.65 7.35
CA LEU A 341 18.74 5.75 8.31
C LEU A 341 20.17 6.08 8.71
N VAL A 342 21.03 5.08 8.90
CA VAL A 342 22.46 5.28 9.16
C VAL A 342 23.10 5.99 7.95
N GLN A 343 22.89 5.49 6.73
CA GLN A 343 23.42 6.14 5.52
C GLN A 343 22.89 7.57 5.34
N TYR A 344 21.62 7.81 5.66
CA TYR A 344 20.98 9.11 5.57
C TYR A 344 21.54 10.09 6.60
N ASN A 345 21.83 9.64 7.83
CA ASN A 345 22.30 10.49 8.92
C ASN A 345 23.83 10.70 8.96
N LEU A 346 24.63 9.77 8.43
CA LEU A 346 26.11 9.88 8.37
C LEU A 346 26.63 11.07 7.53
N LYS A 347 25.74 11.87 6.93
CA LYS A 347 26.07 13.05 6.11
C LYS A 347 25.45 14.37 6.62
N LYS A 348 25.01 14.41 7.88
CA LYS A 348 24.78 15.68 8.61
C LYS A 348 26.07 16.11 9.29
#